data_AF-A0A2R6C805-F1
#
_entry.id   AF-A0A2R6C805-F1
#
_cell.length_a   1.000
_cell.length_b   1.000
_cell.length_c   1.000
_cell.angle_alpha   90.00
_cell.angle_beta   90.00
_cell.angle_gamma   90.00
#
_symmetry.space_group_name_H-M   'P 1'
#
loop_
_entity.id
_entity.type
_entity.pdbx_description
1 polymer ?
#
loop_
_entity_poly.entity_id
_entity_poly.type
_entity_poly.pdbx_seq_one_letter_code
_entity_poly.pdbx_strand_id
1 'polypeptide(L)'
;MARQIVGFVRVLREEFDLVKKPGVAETIDWARALLSLDAKTLEPHLVEQTLSCLIKDSSDTLKLDGDALKSAIENSAAKAS
;
A
#
# COMPACT_ATOMS: atom_id res chain seq x y z
N MET A 1 -0.38 -6.02 11.26
CA MET A 1 0.38 -4.91 10.65
C MET A 1 1.52 -5.34 9.73
N ALA A 2 2.71 -5.76 10.20
CA ALA A 2 3.87 -6.01 9.32
C ALA A 2 3.60 -6.97 8.14
N ARG A 3 2.91 -8.09 8.38
CA ARG A 3 2.49 -9.02 7.32
C ARG A 3 1.54 -8.39 6.30
N GLN A 4 0.61 -7.55 6.76
CA GLN A 4 -0.34 -6.86 5.87
C GLN A 4 0.40 -5.84 4.99
N ILE A 5 1.34 -5.08 5.55
CA ILE A 5 2.17 -4.13 4.81
C ILE A 5 2.96 -4.86 3.72
N VAL A 6 3.65 -5.95 4.07
CA VAL A 6 4.43 -6.74 3.10
C VAL A 6 3.52 -7.35 2.02
N GLY A 7 2.38 -7.91 2.41
CA GLY A 7 1.40 -8.47 1.47
C GLY A 7 0.88 -7.42 0.49
N PHE A 8 0.52 -6.24 0.99
CA PHE A 8 0.03 -5.14 0.16
C PHE A 8 1.09 -4.62 -0.80
N VAL A 9 2.31 -4.37 -0.33
CA VAL A 9 3.43 -3.95 -1.20
C VAL A 9 3.73 -5.00 -2.26
N ARG A 10 3.59 -6.29 -1.95
CA ARG A 10 3.75 -7.37 -2.92
C ARG A 10 2.67 -7.31 -4.01
N VAL A 11 1.41 -7.16 -3.63
CA VAL A 11 0.29 -6.97 -4.57
C VAL A 11 0.56 -5.78 -5.48
N LEU A 12 0.95 -4.62 -4.93
CA LEU A 12 1.29 -3.44 -5.73
C LEU A 12 2.42 -3.69 -6.75
N ARG A 13 3.44 -4.48 -6.38
CA ARG A 13 4.58 -4.75 -7.26
C ARG A 13 4.29 -5.79 -8.35
N GLU A 14 3.36 -6.71 -8.09
CA GLU A 14 3.03 -7.84 -8.95
C GLU A 14 1.82 -7.57 -9.84
N GLU A 15 0.78 -6.91 -9.32
CA GLU A 15 -0.53 -6.77 -9.99
C GLU A 15 -0.72 -5.40 -10.65
N PHE A 16 0.03 -4.38 -10.24
CA PHE A 16 -0.06 -3.03 -10.80
C PHE A 16 1.14 -2.71 -11.69
N ASP A 17 0.85 -2.14 -12.86
CA ASP A 17 1.87 -1.66 -13.79
C ASP A 17 2.37 -0.27 -13.36
N LEU A 18 3.13 -0.26 -12.26
CA LEU A 18 3.73 0.93 -11.69
C LEU A 18 4.99 1.31 -12.48
N VAL A 19 5.08 2.57 -12.88
CA VAL A 19 6.30 3.16 -13.47
C VAL A 19 7.46 3.04 -12.49
N LYS A 20 7.20 3.34 -11.21
CA LYS A 20 8.18 3.21 -10.13
C LYS A 20 7.63 2.34 -9.01
N LYS A 21 8.08 1.09 -8.98
CA LYS A 21 7.74 0.14 -7.93
C LYS A 21 8.34 0.58 -6.58
N PRO A 22 7.56 0.55 -5.47
CA PRO A 22 8.06 0.92 -4.16
C PRO A 22 9.16 -0.04 -3.68
N GLY A 23 10.21 0.53 -3.09
CA GLY A 23 11.32 -0.20 -2.49
C GLY A 23 11.17 -0.39 -0.98
N VAL A 24 12.24 -0.86 -0.35
CA VAL A 24 12.29 -1.09 1.09
C VAL A 24 12.19 0.23 1.87
N ALA A 25 12.85 1.29 1.40
CA ALA A 25 12.84 2.59 2.06
C ALA A 25 11.42 3.18 2.11
N GLU A 26 10.73 3.21 0.98
CA GLU A 26 9.35 3.70 0.90
C GLU A 26 8.38 2.84 1.72
N THR A 27 8.60 1.52 1.75
CA THR A 27 7.80 0.60 2.57
C THR A 27 7.96 0.90 4.07
N ILE A 28 9.18 1.18 4.53
CA ILE A 28 9.45 1.54 5.93
C ILE A 28 8.82 2.89 6.28
N ASP A 29 8.96 3.88 5.40
CA ASP A 29 8.38 5.21 5.63
C ASP A 29 6.85 5.16 5.67
N TRP A 30 6.23 4.37 4.78
CA TRP A 30 4.80 4.14 4.82
C TRP A 30 4.35 3.41 6.08
N ALA A 31 5.09 2.38 6.51
CA ALA A 31 4.81 1.69 7.77
C ALA A 31 4.84 2.64 8.98
N ARG A 32 5.79 3.58 9.01
CA ARG A 32 5.88 4.61 10.06
C ARG A 32 4.69 5.56 10.01
N ALA A 33 4.23 5.96 8.82
CA ALA A 33 3.06 6.81 8.66
C ALA A 33 1.80 6.13 9.21
N LEU A 34 1.57 4.86 8.85
CA LEU A 34 0.45 4.06 9.37
C LEU A 34 0.50 3.94 10.90
N LEU A 35 1.67 3.64 11.46
CA LEU A 35 1.84 3.55 12.92
C LEU A 35 1.62 4.89 13.63
N SER A 36 1.98 6.01 13.00
CA SER A 36 1.76 7.35 13.55
C SER A 36 0.28 7.74 13.60
N LEU A 37 -0.55 7.11 12.75
CA LEU A 37 -2.01 7.23 12.76
C LEU A 37 -2.68 6.17 13.66
N ASP A 38 -1.90 5.45 14.45
CA ASP A 38 -2.33 4.31 15.29
C ASP A 38 -3.06 3.19 14.52
N ALA A 39 -2.76 3.04 13.23
CA ALA A 39 -3.38 2.01 12.39
C ALA A 39 -3.12 0.61 12.96
N LYS A 40 -4.19 -0.16 13.16
CA LYS A 40 -4.12 -1.58 13.61
C LYS A 40 -4.22 -2.56 12.45
N THR A 41 -4.85 -2.14 11.36
CA THR A 41 -5.06 -2.87 10.10
C THR A 41 -4.87 -1.91 8.91
N LEU A 42 -4.82 -2.46 7.69
CA LEU A 42 -4.86 -1.64 6.47
C LEU A 42 -6.32 -1.33 6.13
N GLU A 43 -6.79 -0.18 6.60
CA GLU A 43 -8.11 0.34 6.22
C GLU A 43 -7.98 1.20 4.96
N PRO A 44 -8.89 1.09 3.97
CA PRO A 44 -8.75 1.76 2.68
C PRO A 44 -8.48 3.27 2.80
N HIS A 45 -9.17 3.96 3.71
CA HIS A 45 -9.00 5.39 3.91
C HIS A 45 -7.62 5.76 4.48
N LEU A 46 -7.06 4.95 5.38
CA LEU A 46 -5.71 5.18 5.92
C LEU A 46 -4.64 4.92 4.86
N VAL A 47 -4.84 3.89 4.03
CA VAL A 47 -3.95 3.59 2.90
C VAL A 47 -3.96 4.75 1.91
N GLU A 48 -5.13 5.26 1.52
CA GLU A 48 -5.27 6.39 0.62
C GLU A 48 -4.59 7.66 1.18
N GLN A 49 -4.85 8.01 2.44
CA GLN A 49 -4.24 9.18 3.10
C GLN A 49 -2.71 9.11 3.19
N THR A 50 -2.14 7.90 3.25
CA THR A 50 -0.71 7.68 3.42
C THR A 50 0.00 7.18 2.16
N LEU A 51 -0.72 7.03 1.05
CA LEU A 51 -0.21 6.40 -0.16
C LEU A 51 1.01 7.12 -0.74
N SER A 52 1.08 8.44 -0.59
CA SER A 52 2.22 9.26 -1.03
C SER A 52 3.54 8.97 -0.27
N CYS A 53 3.47 8.33 0.89
CA CYS A 53 4.66 7.81 1.58
C CYS A 53 5.26 6.61 0.82
N LEU A 54 4.40 5.79 0.19
CA LEU A 54 4.76 4.57 -0.51
C LEU A 54 5.03 4.78 -2.01
N ILE A 55 4.13 5.50 -2.68
CA ILE A 55 4.16 5.76 -4.12
C ILE A 55 4.59 7.20 -4.35
N LYS A 56 5.71 7.39 -5.04
CA LYS A 56 6.31 8.71 -5.30
C LYS A 56 5.95 9.28 -6.66
N ASP A 57 5.54 8.41 -7.59
CA ASP A 57 5.13 8.85 -8.91
C ASP A 57 3.64 9.23 -8.89
N SER A 58 3.35 10.44 -9.35
CA SER A 58 1.98 10.97 -9.33
C SER A 58 1.07 10.27 -10.35
N SER A 59 1.63 9.77 -11.47
CA SER A 59 0.86 9.00 -12.45
C SER A 59 0.50 7.62 -11.91
N ASP A 60 1.37 7.01 -11.10
CA ASP A 60 1.08 5.74 -10.43
C ASP A 60 0.04 5.90 -9.32
N THR A 61 0.03 7.04 -8.62
CA THR A 61 -1.00 7.36 -7.61
C THR A 61 -2.40 7.43 -8.25
N LEU A 62 -2.51 7.96 -9.47
CA LEU A 62 -3.79 8.02 -10.20
C LEU A 62 -4.33 6.65 -10.61
N LYS A 63 -3.46 5.64 -10.79
CA LYS A 63 -3.86 4.25 -11.07
C LYS A 63 -4.39 3.52 -9.83
N LEU A 64 -4.14 4.07 -8.65
CA LEU A 64 -4.46 3.50 -7.35
C LEU A 64 -5.62 4.28 -6.73
N ASP A 65 -6.77 4.26 -7.41
CA ASP A 65 -8.00 4.84 -6.87
C ASP A 65 -8.57 4.00 -5.69
N GLY A 66 -9.66 4.48 -5.08
CA GLY A 66 -10.25 3.84 -3.90
C GLY A 66 -10.67 2.38 -4.14
N ASP A 67 -11.18 2.04 -5.32
CA ASP A 67 -11.62 0.68 -5.65
C ASP A 67 -10.43 -0.25 -5.91
N ALA A 68 -9.41 0.25 -6.61
CA ALA A 68 -8.15 -0.44 -6.80
C ALA A 68 -7.43 -0.72 -5.47
N LEU A 69 -7.37 0.26 -4.58
CA LEU A 69 -6.78 0.12 -3.25
C LEU A 69 -7.52 -0.90 -2.40
N LYS A 70 -8.86 -0.87 -2.42
CA LYS A 70 -9.68 -1.84 -1.68
C LYS A 70 -9.43 -3.25 -2.19
N SER A 71 -9.44 -3.45 -3.50
CA SER A 71 -9.14 -4.74 -4.13
C SER A 71 -7.73 -5.24 -3.77
N ALA A 72 -6.74 -4.34 -3.77
CA ALA A 72 -5.37 -4.68 -3.40
C ALA A 72 -5.24 -5.09 -1.91
N ILE A 73 -5.97 -4.42 -1.01
CA ILE A 73 -6.03 -4.78 0.41
C ILE A 73 -6.65 -6.17 0.58
N GLU A 74 -7.77 -6.46 -0.09
CA GLU A 74 -8.44 -7.76 -0.05
C GLU A 74 -7.53 -8.88 -0.57
N ASN A 75 -6.89 -8.68 -1.72
CA ASN A 75 -5.94 -9.63 -2.31
C ASN A 75 -4.73 -9.89 -1.39
N SER A 76 -4.26 -8.85 -0.70
CA SER A 76 -3.14 -8.97 0.24
C SER A 76 -3.48 -9.83 1.45
N ALA A 77 -4.74 -9.82 1.90
CA ALA A 77 -5.22 -10.65 3.00
C ALA A 77 -5.37 -12.12 2.55
N ALA A 78 -5.86 -12.36 1.34
CA ALA A 78 -6.00 -13.70 0.77
C ALA A 78 -4.65 -14.40 0.55
N LYS A 79 -3.62 -13.66 0.13
CA LYS A 79 -2.26 -14.19 -0.09
C LYS A 79 -1.43 -14.36 1.20
N ALA A 80 -1.93 -13.88 2.34
CA ALA A 80 -1.25 -13.98 3.64
C ALA A 80 -1.69 -15.20 4.48
N SER A 81 -2.65 -15.99 3.96
CA SER A 81 -3.20 -17.19 4.60
C SER A 81 -2.61 -18.49 4.07
#